data_AF-M1EJH1-F1
#
_entry.id   AF-M1EJH1-F1
#
_cell.length_a   1.000
_cell.length_b   1.000
_cell.length_c   1.000
_cell.angle_alpha   90.00
_cell.angle_beta   90.00
_cell.angle_gamma   90.00
#
_symmetry.space_group_name_H-M   'P 1'
#
loop_
_entity.id
_entity.type
_entity.pdbx_description
1 polymer ?
#
loop_
_entity_poly.entity_id
_entity_poly.type
_entity_poly.pdbx_seq_one_letter_code
_entity_poly.pdbx_strand_id
1 'polypeptide(L)'
;SPELASSTTEFLQARRPQFLEPAPPPSTTVLSSEPLEPLPTRHHPRARTHGPRPRQDPHKTGLSHYVKLFSFYAKMPMEKKALEMVEKCLDKYFQHLCDDLEVFSAHAGRKTVRPEDLELLMRRQGLVNDQVSLHVLVERHLPLEYRQLLIPCAFSGNSVFP
;
A
#
# COMPACT_ATOMS: atom_id res chain seq x y z
N SER A 1 21.66 2.42 -48.26
CA SER A 1 20.76 3.02 -49.25
C SER A 1 20.43 1.98 -50.30
N PRO A 2 19.25 1.98 -50.95
CA PRO A 2 18.04 2.82 -50.70
C PRO A 2 17.34 2.43 -49.38
N GLU A 3 16.01 2.48 -49.23
CA GLU A 3 15.16 3.65 -48.87
C GLU A 3 14.06 3.18 -47.88
N LEU A 4 13.57 4.00 -46.94
CA LEU A 4 12.48 4.99 -47.03
C LEU A 4 11.14 4.50 -47.64
N ALA A 5 10.13 4.33 -46.77
CA ALA A 5 8.72 4.54 -47.09
C ALA A 5 8.02 5.06 -45.81
N SER A 6 7.44 6.26 -45.89
CA SER A 6 6.74 6.95 -44.79
C SER A 6 5.21 6.97 -45.02
N SER A 7 4.47 7.61 -44.11
CA SER A 7 2.99 7.70 -44.03
C SER A 7 2.33 6.41 -43.50
N THR A 8 1.27 6.47 -42.66
CA THR A 8 0.23 7.51 -42.55
C THR A 8 -0.06 7.94 -41.11
N THR A 9 -0.37 9.24 -40.94
CA THR A 9 -0.87 9.84 -39.70
C THR A 9 -2.39 9.98 -39.79
N GLU A 10 -3.16 9.30 -38.93
CA GLU A 10 -4.59 9.59 -38.76
C GLU A 10 -4.84 10.49 -37.55
N PHE A 11 -5.57 11.58 -37.79
CA PHE A 11 -5.88 12.61 -36.82
C PHE A 11 -7.03 12.18 -35.89
N LEU A 12 -6.83 12.30 -34.57
CA LEU A 12 -7.94 12.26 -33.61
C LEU A 12 -8.80 13.53 -33.75
N GLN A 13 -9.94 13.40 -34.43
CA GLN A 13 -10.90 14.50 -34.58
C GLN A 13 -11.59 14.81 -33.24
N ALA A 14 -11.09 15.83 -32.55
CA ALA A 14 -11.65 16.28 -31.27
C ALA A 14 -13.07 16.85 -31.43
N ARG A 15 -14.06 16.13 -30.87
CA ARG A 15 -15.47 16.54 -30.83
C ARG A 15 -15.67 17.72 -29.88
N ARG A 16 -15.63 18.95 -30.40
CA ARG A 16 -16.07 20.15 -29.66
C ARG A 16 -17.55 20.03 -29.26
N PRO A 17 -17.94 20.27 -27.99
CA PRO A 17 -19.33 20.54 -27.66
C PRO A 17 -19.74 21.89 -28.24
N GLN A 18 -20.94 21.97 -28.79
CA GLN A 18 -21.45 23.21 -29.40
C GLN A 18 -21.84 24.21 -28.32
N PHE A 19 -21.50 25.48 -28.55
CA PHE A 19 -21.73 26.59 -27.64
C PHE A 19 -23.20 27.04 -27.71
N LEU A 20 -23.76 27.46 -26.58
CA LEU A 20 -25.17 27.87 -26.46
C LEU A 20 -25.43 29.19 -27.22
N GLU A 21 -26.48 29.26 -28.02
CA GLU A 21 -26.97 30.49 -28.66
C GLU A 21 -28.24 31.00 -27.93
N PRO A 22 -28.33 32.29 -27.53
CA PRO A 22 -29.50 32.84 -26.83
C PRO A 22 -30.20 34.03 -27.53
N ALA A 23 -31.52 33.94 -27.73
CA ALA A 23 -32.44 35.06 -28.01
C ALA A 23 -33.91 34.56 -27.98
N PRO A 24 -34.94 35.44 -27.93
CA PRO A 24 -35.18 36.56 -26.99
C PRO A 24 -36.58 36.44 -26.29
N PRO A 25 -36.95 37.31 -25.32
CA PRO A 25 -38.19 37.19 -24.56
C PRO A 25 -39.37 38.03 -25.11
N PRO A 26 -40.62 37.68 -24.76
CA PRO A 26 -41.70 38.65 -24.59
C PRO A 26 -42.29 38.68 -23.17
N SER A 27 -42.84 39.84 -22.81
CA SER A 27 -43.18 40.27 -21.44
C SER A 27 -44.56 39.83 -20.92
N THR A 28 -44.72 39.85 -19.58
CA THR A 28 -45.96 40.15 -18.80
C THR A 28 -47.22 39.27 -19.09
N THR A 29 -47.95 38.73 -18.11
CA THR A 29 -48.66 39.45 -17.04
C THR A 29 -49.35 38.45 -16.08
N VAL A 30 -49.84 38.95 -14.93
CA VAL A 30 -50.89 38.39 -14.03
C VAL A 30 -50.47 37.39 -12.95
N LEU A 31 -50.73 37.85 -11.72
CA LEU A 31 -50.73 37.18 -10.44
C LEU A 31 -51.97 36.26 -10.29
N SER A 32 -51.82 35.03 -9.79
CA SER A 32 -52.96 34.24 -9.29
C SER A 32 -52.49 33.24 -8.22
N SER A 33 -53.38 32.89 -7.29
CA SER A 33 -53.05 32.39 -5.94
C SER A 33 -53.66 31.02 -5.59
N GLU A 34 -52.94 30.28 -4.71
CA GLU A 34 -53.35 29.04 -4.00
C GLU A 34 -53.57 27.74 -4.82
N PRO A 35 -53.55 26.54 -4.17
CA PRO A 35 -53.16 26.21 -2.79
C PRO A 35 -51.98 25.21 -2.69
N LEU A 36 -51.53 24.96 -1.45
CA LEU A 36 -50.42 24.06 -1.09
C LEU A 36 -50.73 22.57 -1.34
N GLU A 37 -49.89 21.88 -2.11
CA GLU A 37 -49.85 20.40 -2.21
C GLU A 37 -48.76 19.83 -1.28
N PRO A 38 -48.95 18.66 -0.62
CA PRO A 38 -48.04 18.18 0.41
C PRO A 38 -46.66 17.77 -0.10
N LEU A 39 -45.63 18.19 0.64
CA LEU A 39 -44.22 17.85 0.44
C LEU A 39 -43.99 16.34 0.23
N PRO A 40 -43.42 15.89 -0.90
CA PRO A 40 -42.89 14.54 -1.00
C PRO A 40 -41.64 14.43 -0.12
N THR A 41 -41.80 13.78 1.03
CA THR A 41 -40.75 13.59 2.03
C THR A 41 -39.51 12.96 1.37
N ARG A 42 -38.33 13.55 1.59
CA ARG A 42 -37.05 12.97 1.15
C ARG A 42 -37.00 11.49 1.54
N HIS A 43 -36.92 10.60 0.55
CA HIS A 43 -36.55 9.22 0.81
C HIS A 43 -35.11 9.20 1.32
N HIS A 44 -34.96 9.18 2.65
CA HIS A 44 -33.67 8.96 3.30
C HIS A 44 -33.07 7.66 2.73
N PRO A 45 -31.81 7.65 2.29
CA PRO A 45 -31.18 6.42 1.83
C PRO A 45 -31.18 5.43 3.00
N ARG A 46 -31.99 4.38 2.85
CA ARG A 46 -32.23 3.34 3.85
C ARG A 46 -30.89 2.90 4.44
N ALA A 47 -30.69 3.17 5.73
CA ALA A 47 -29.48 2.78 6.43
C ALA A 47 -29.24 1.29 6.20
N ARG A 48 -28.19 0.96 5.45
CA ARG A 48 -27.81 -0.44 5.24
C ARG A 48 -27.32 -0.94 6.58
N THR A 49 -28.12 -1.76 7.24
CA THR A 49 -27.74 -2.46 8.47
C THR A 49 -26.45 -3.20 8.15
N HIS A 50 -25.32 -2.71 8.67
CA HIS A 50 -24.05 -3.39 8.49
C HIS A 50 -24.14 -4.71 9.25
N GLY A 51 -24.34 -5.80 8.51
CA GLY A 51 -24.36 -7.15 9.08
C GLY A 51 -23.05 -7.46 9.79
N PRO A 52 -23.00 -8.53 10.61
CA PRO A 52 -21.81 -8.90 11.37
C PRO A 52 -20.57 -8.91 10.47
N ARG A 53 -19.61 -8.04 10.78
CA ARG A 53 -18.40 -7.89 9.98
C ARG A 53 -17.67 -9.24 10.01
N PRO A 54 -17.35 -9.88 8.85
CA PRO A 54 -16.68 -11.17 8.85
C PRO A 54 -15.41 -11.10 9.69
N ARG A 55 -15.26 -12.03 10.63
CA ARG A 55 -14.09 -12.11 11.51
C ARG A 55 -12.88 -12.46 10.64
N GLN A 56 -12.07 -11.46 10.30
CA GLN A 56 -10.89 -11.69 9.48
C GLN A 56 -9.87 -12.48 10.29
N ASP A 57 -9.28 -13.49 9.66
CA ASP A 57 -8.16 -14.24 10.22
C ASP A 57 -6.96 -13.28 10.40
N PRO A 58 -6.38 -13.16 11.61
CA PRO A 58 -5.21 -12.33 11.86
C PRO A 58 -4.04 -12.66 10.93
N HIS A 59 -3.83 -13.94 10.59
CA HIS A 59 -2.76 -14.38 9.70
C HIS A 59 -2.95 -13.83 8.28
N LYS A 60 -4.14 -14.02 7.70
CA LYS A 60 -4.50 -13.46 6.39
C LYS A 60 -4.52 -11.92 6.38
N THR A 61 -4.85 -11.29 7.51
CA THR A 61 -4.75 -9.84 7.68
C THR A 61 -3.29 -9.35 7.60
N GLY A 62 -2.36 -10.07 8.24
CA GLY A 62 -0.92 -9.80 8.18
C GLY A 62 -0.36 -9.92 6.75
N LEU A 63 -0.65 -11.02 6.06
CA LEU A 63 -0.23 -11.22 4.67
C LEU A 63 -0.75 -10.12 3.73
N SER A 64 -2.00 -9.68 3.91
CA SER A 64 -2.57 -8.57 3.13
C SER A 64 -1.79 -7.26 3.28
N HIS A 65 -1.14 -7.04 4.42
CA HIS A 65 -0.24 -5.88 4.61
C HIS A 65 1.02 -6.01 3.75
N TYR A 66 1.68 -7.18 3.75
CA TYR A 66 2.86 -7.42 2.92
C TYR A 66 2.57 -7.37 1.42
N VAL A 67 1.39 -7.81 0.97
CA VAL A 67 0.96 -7.70 -0.44
C VAL A 67 0.79 -6.23 -0.87
N LYS A 68 0.35 -5.35 0.04
CA LYS A 68 0.32 -3.88 -0.20
C LYS A 68 1.73 -3.29 -0.23
N LEU A 69 2.62 -3.72 0.68
CA LEU A 69 4.02 -3.31 0.72
C LEU A 69 4.76 -3.70 -0.58
N PHE A 70 4.51 -4.90 -1.09
CA PHE A 70 5.03 -5.35 -2.39
C PHE A 70 4.58 -4.42 -3.53
N SER A 71 3.30 -4.07 -3.58
CA SER A 71 2.74 -3.15 -4.58
C SER A 71 3.38 -1.75 -4.50
N PHE A 72 3.66 -1.25 -3.29
CA PHE A 72 4.38 0.01 -3.07
C PHE A 72 5.81 -0.03 -3.62
N TYR A 73 6.57 -1.09 -3.35
CA TYR A 73 7.93 -1.25 -3.89
C TYR A 73 7.96 -1.50 -5.41
N ALA A 74 6.97 -2.21 -5.95
CA ALA A 74 6.85 -2.47 -7.39
C ALA A 74 6.53 -1.20 -8.21
N LYS A 75 5.92 -0.17 -7.59
CA LYS A 75 5.57 1.12 -8.21
C LYS A 75 4.68 1.01 -9.47
N MET A 76 3.96 -0.10 -9.62
CA MET A 76 3.10 -0.39 -10.77
C MET A 76 1.82 -1.13 -10.35
N PRO A 77 0.72 -1.02 -11.10
CA PRO A 77 -0.48 -1.84 -10.86
C PRO A 77 -0.19 -3.32 -11.16
N MET A 78 -0.70 -4.21 -10.29
CA MET A 78 -0.48 -5.66 -10.37
C MET A 78 -1.80 -6.40 -10.63
N GLU A 79 -1.76 -7.49 -11.40
CA GLU A 79 -2.92 -8.38 -11.54
C GLU A 79 -3.25 -9.06 -10.20
N LYS A 80 -4.54 -9.22 -9.90
CA LYS A 80 -5.02 -9.94 -8.70
C LYS A 80 -4.39 -11.33 -8.55
N LYS A 81 -4.22 -12.10 -9.63
CA LYS A 81 -3.56 -13.42 -9.59
C LYS A 81 -2.09 -13.33 -9.15
N ALA A 82 -1.37 -12.29 -9.55
CA ALA A 82 0.01 -12.08 -9.12
C ALA A 82 0.08 -11.78 -7.61
N LEU A 83 -0.83 -10.96 -7.10
CA LEU A 83 -0.93 -10.67 -5.66
C LEU A 83 -1.29 -11.93 -4.84
N GLU A 84 -2.21 -12.77 -5.32
CA GLU A 84 -2.53 -14.08 -4.72
C GLU A 84 -1.34 -15.06 -4.75
N MET A 85 -0.45 -14.96 -5.75
CA MET A 85 0.79 -15.73 -5.78
C MET A 85 1.85 -15.17 -4.81
N VAL A 86 1.96 -13.85 -4.68
CA VAL A 86 2.84 -13.22 -3.66
C VAL A 86 2.42 -13.65 -2.24
N GLU A 87 1.13 -13.71 -1.95
CA GLU A 87 0.63 -14.24 -0.66
C GLU A 87 1.12 -15.67 -0.39
N LYS A 88 0.99 -16.59 -1.36
CA LYS A 88 1.48 -17.98 -1.23
C LYS A 88 3.00 -18.08 -1.12
N CYS A 89 3.73 -17.18 -1.77
CA CYS A 89 5.19 -17.10 -1.64
C CYS A 89 5.60 -16.62 -0.25
N LEU A 90 4.86 -15.66 0.34
CA LEU A 90 5.08 -15.20 1.70
C LEU A 90 4.79 -16.29 2.74
N ASP A 91 3.68 -17.05 2.58
CA ASP A 91 3.37 -18.21 3.43
C ASP A 91 4.56 -19.20 3.49
N LYS A 92 5.13 -19.55 2.31
CA LYS A 92 6.32 -20.43 2.23
C LYS A 92 7.61 -19.78 2.76
N TYR A 93 7.80 -18.49 2.52
CA TYR A 93 8.96 -17.76 3.02
C TYR A 93 9.00 -17.76 4.56
N PHE A 94 7.88 -17.46 5.21
CA PHE A 94 7.80 -17.49 6.67
C PHE A 94 7.98 -18.91 7.24
N GLN A 95 7.47 -19.94 6.57
CA GLN A 95 7.74 -21.32 6.96
C GLN A 95 9.25 -21.63 6.96
N HIS A 96 9.93 -21.44 5.81
CA HIS A 96 11.37 -21.71 5.72
C HIS A 96 12.20 -20.83 6.67
N LEU A 97 11.79 -19.57 6.89
CA LEU A 97 12.44 -18.66 7.82
C LEU A 97 12.36 -19.16 9.26
N CYS A 98 11.21 -19.69 9.69
CA CYS A 98 11.07 -20.32 11.00
C CYS A 98 11.93 -21.59 11.10
N ASP A 99 11.90 -22.45 10.08
CA ASP A 99 12.67 -23.70 10.04
C ASP A 99 14.20 -23.44 10.14
N ASP A 100 14.73 -22.47 9.38
CA ASP A 100 16.15 -22.07 9.45
C ASP A 100 16.53 -21.50 10.85
N LEU A 101 15.68 -20.68 11.46
CA LEU A 101 15.93 -20.08 12.77
C LEU A 101 15.85 -21.11 13.92
N GLU A 102 14.98 -22.11 13.81
CA GLU A 102 14.96 -23.26 14.72
C GLU A 102 16.30 -24.01 14.63
N VAL A 103 16.76 -24.33 13.42
CA VAL A 103 18.05 -25.01 13.20
C VAL A 103 19.23 -24.21 13.77
N PHE A 104 19.30 -22.89 13.58
CA PHE A 104 20.41 -22.08 14.13
C PHE A 104 20.41 -22.03 15.65
N SER A 105 19.25 -21.75 16.24
CA SER A 105 19.14 -21.69 17.70
C SER A 105 19.43 -23.05 18.35
N ALA A 106 18.94 -24.14 17.77
CA ALA A 106 19.23 -25.51 18.19
C ALA A 106 20.72 -25.88 18.02
N HIS A 107 21.36 -25.50 16.91
CA HIS A 107 22.80 -25.69 16.70
C HIS A 107 23.64 -24.94 17.75
N ALA A 108 23.17 -23.78 18.22
CA ALA A 108 23.76 -23.04 19.32
C ALA A 108 23.35 -23.56 20.72
N GLY A 109 22.68 -24.72 20.83
CA GLY A 109 22.22 -25.31 22.08
C GLY A 109 21.07 -24.56 22.78
N ARG A 110 20.40 -23.65 22.08
CA ARG A 110 19.33 -22.78 22.60
C ARG A 110 17.96 -23.22 22.10
N LYS A 111 16.92 -22.84 22.86
CA LYS A 111 15.49 -22.93 22.45
C LYS A 111 14.88 -21.56 22.12
N THR A 112 15.70 -20.52 22.15
CA THR A 112 15.29 -19.13 21.95
C THR A 112 16.13 -18.55 20.82
N VAL A 113 15.44 -18.09 19.78
CA VAL A 113 16.03 -17.33 18.67
C VAL A 113 16.53 -15.99 19.23
N ARG A 114 17.76 -15.62 18.87
CA ARG A 114 18.40 -14.35 19.26
C ARG A 114 18.74 -13.52 18.01
N PRO A 115 19.08 -12.23 18.14
CA PRO A 115 19.45 -11.38 17.00
C PRO A 115 20.61 -11.94 16.16
N GLU A 116 21.55 -12.67 16.77
CA GLU A 116 22.69 -13.27 16.05
C GLU A 116 22.25 -14.36 15.07
N ASP A 117 21.16 -15.09 15.37
CA ASP A 117 20.58 -16.10 14.46
C ASP A 117 19.95 -15.43 13.23
N LEU A 118 19.33 -14.26 13.42
CA LEU A 118 18.75 -13.47 12.34
C LEU A 118 19.84 -12.80 11.48
N GLU A 119 20.92 -12.29 12.09
CA GLU A 119 22.07 -11.77 11.34
C GLU A 119 22.70 -12.88 10.48
N LEU A 120 22.87 -14.09 11.04
CA LEU A 120 23.35 -15.26 10.30
C LEU A 120 22.41 -15.62 9.13
N LEU A 121 21.09 -15.59 9.34
CA LEU A 121 20.10 -15.81 8.28
C LEU A 121 20.27 -14.79 7.14
N MET A 122 20.33 -13.50 7.48
CA MET A 122 20.45 -12.43 6.50
C MET A 122 21.81 -12.43 5.79
N ARG A 123 22.87 -12.92 6.44
CA ARG A 123 24.18 -13.19 5.82
C ARG A 123 24.10 -14.38 4.85
N ARG A 124 23.43 -15.48 5.21
CA ARG A 124 23.16 -16.62 4.29
C ARG A 124 22.30 -16.22 3.09
N GLN A 125 21.37 -15.28 3.25
CA GLN A 125 20.54 -14.72 2.18
C GLN A 125 21.27 -13.67 1.31
N GLY A 126 22.51 -13.31 1.65
CA GLY A 126 23.30 -12.31 0.91
C GLY A 126 22.88 -10.85 1.14
N LEU A 127 21.97 -10.59 2.09
CA LEU A 127 21.51 -9.24 2.45
C LEU A 127 22.55 -8.52 3.32
N VAL A 128 23.13 -9.23 4.29
CA VAL A 128 24.22 -8.76 5.14
C VAL A 128 25.54 -9.30 4.61
N ASN A 129 26.52 -8.43 4.45
CA ASN A 129 27.88 -8.77 4.02
C ASN A 129 28.87 -7.77 4.62
N ASP A 130 30.16 -7.93 4.35
CA ASP A 130 31.20 -7.13 5.00
C ASP A 130 31.19 -5.64 4.56
N GLN A 131 30.44 -5.29 3.50
CA GLN A 131 30.19 -3.92 3.04
C GLN A 131 28.83 -3.35 3.53
N VAL A 132 27.88 -4.22 3.90
CA VAL A 132 26.51 -3.85 4.30
C VAL A 132 26.17 -4.58 5.59
N SER A 133 26.34 -3.90 6.72
CA SER A 133 26.00 -4.42 8.03
C SER A 133 24.48 -4.42 8.29
N LEU A 134 24.05 -5.22 9.26
CA LEU A 134 22.64 -5.29 9.68
C LEU A 134 22.08 -3.92 10.10
N HIS A 135 22.86 -3.09 10.79
CA HIS A 135 22.45 -1.74 11.18
C HIS A 135 22.11 -0.84 9.98
N VAL A 136 22.87 -0.92 8.88
CA VAL A 136 22.60 -0.15 7.65
C VAL A 136 21.27 -0.57 7.02
N LEU A 137 20.89 -1.85 7.11
CA LEU A 137 19.57 -2.33 6.65
C LEU A 137 18.44 -1.84 7.56
N VAL A 138 18.64 -1.86 8.88
CA VAL A 138 17.71 -1.31 9.88
C VAL A 138 17.45 0.19 9.63
N GLU A 139 18.50 0.98 9.40
CA GLU A 139 18.37 2.41 9.09
C GLU A 139 17.65 2.70 7.77
N ARG A 140 17.79 1.83 6.77
CA ARG A 140 17.17 2.02 5.45
C ARG A 140 15.71 1.58 5.40
N HIS A 141 15.36 0.49 6.08
CA HIS A 141 14.09 -0.20 5.87
C HIS A 141 13.11 -0.14 7.04
N LEU A 142 13.56 0.19 8.27
CA LEU A 142 12.66 0.32 9.42
C LEU A 142 12.33 1.80 9.73
N PRO A 143 11.10 2.09 10.20
CA PRO A 143 10.75 3.37 10.83
C PRO A 143 11.61 3.70 12.08
N LEU A 144 11.66 4.98 12.46
CA LEU A 144 12.53 5.48 13.52
C LEU A 144 12.26 4.83 14.89
N GLU A 145 11.00 4.56 15.18
CA GLU A 145 10.51 3.94 16.42
C GLU A 145 11.15 2.57 16.64
N TYR A 146 11.34 1.79 15.57
CA TYR A 146 11.98 0.48 15.62
C TYR A 146 13.50 0.58 15.60
N ARG A 147 14.09 1.59 14.94
CA ARG A 147 15.55 1.82 14.97
C ARG A 147 16.03 2.08 16.39
N GLN A 148 15.31 2.91 17.15
CA GLN A 148 15.66 3.25 18.53
C GLN A 148 15.70 2.05 19.49
N LEU A 149 15.03 0.94 19.15
CA LEU A 149 15.04 -0.31 19.92
C LEU A 149 16.18 -1.25 19.52
N LEU A 150 16.72 -1.12 18.31
CA LEU A 150 17.68 -2.07 17.71
C LEU A 150 19.09 -1.49 17.58
N ILE A 151 19.21 -0.19 17.38
CA ILE A 151 20.47 0.54 17.30
C ILE A 151 20.60 1.37 18.58
N PRO A 152 21.65 1.17 19.39
CA PRO A 152 21.91 1.99 20.57
C PRO A 152 22.11 3.47 20.18
N CYS A 153 21.05 4.27 20.30
CA CYS A 153 21.13 5.72 20.10
C CYS A 153 21.75 6.38 21.33
N ALA A 154 22.87 7.08 21.17
CA ALA A 154 23.38 7.98 22.20
C ALA A 154 22.45 9.19 22.32
N PHE A 155 21.56 9.18 23.30
CA PHE A 155 20.80 10.37 23.67
C PHE A 155 21.76 11.40 24.26
N SER A 156 21.74 12.62 23.72
CA SER A 156 22.62 13.71 24.13
C SER A 156 22.27 14.26 25.52
N GLY A 157 22.61 13.49 26.55
CA GLY A 157 22.61 13.86 27.97
C GLY A 157 23.97 14.40 28.45
N ASN A 158 24.81 14.91 27.54
CA ASN A 158 26.13 15.47 27.87
C ASN A 158 25.98 16.81 28.61
N SER A 159 25.62 16.74 29.90
CA SER A 159 25.82 17.85 30.83
C SER A 159 27.29 17.86 31.25
N VAL A 160 28.09 18.60 30.49
CA VAL A 160 29.49 18.90 30.85
C VAL A 160 29.45 19.99 31.91
N PHE A 161 29.52 19.61 33.18
CA PHE A 161 29.83 20.53 34.27
C PHE A 161 31.36 20.74 34.33
N PRO A 162 31.81 21.97 34.64
CA PRO A 162 33.24 22.32 34.71
C PRO A 162 33.95 21.74 35.94
#